data_AF-A0A4V2FM36-F1
#
_entry.id   AF-A0A4V2FM36-F1
#
_cell.length_a   1.000
_cell.length_b   1.000
_cell.length_c   1.000
_cell.angle_alpha   90.00
_cell.angle_beta   90.00
_cell.angle_gamma   90.00
#
_symmetry.space_group_name_H-M   'P 1'
#
loop_
_entity.id
_entity.type
_entity.pdbx_description
1 polymer ?
#
loop_
_entity_poly.entity_id
_entity_poly.type
_entity_poly.pdbx_seq_one_letter_code
_entity_poly.pdbx_strand_id
1 'polypeptide(L)' 'MAVRFLMAHTHGSLFVKGDIAKFDAETEKDLVERKIAETYKAPAKSAPAA' A
#
# COMPACT_ATOMS: atom_id res chain seq x y z
N MET A 1 7.76 3.85 1.39
CA MET A 1 7.58 2.56 0.70
C MET A 1 6.10 2.41 0.32
N ALA A 2 5.76 1.52 -0.61
CA ALA A 2 4.37 1.34 -1.02
C ALA A 2 3.73 0.25 -0.16
N VAL A 3 2.47 0.45 0.22
CA VAL A 3 1.65 -0.55 0.89
C VAL A 3 0.39 -0.79 0.08
N ARG A 4 -0.13 -2.01 0.16
CA ARG A 4 -1.42 -2.39 -0.43
C ARG A 4 -2.43 -2.52 0.69
N PHE A 5 -3.53 -1.79 0.61
CA PHE A 5 -4.58 -1.85 1.60
C PHE A 5 -5.34 -3.17 1.53
N LEU A 6 -5.48 -3.86 2.66
CA LEU A 6 -6.23 -5.11 2.81
C LEU A 6 -7.72 -4.87 3.03
N MET A 7 -8.09 -3.67 3.47
CA MET A 7 -9.45 -3.22 3.72
C MET A 7 -9.59 -1.72 3.45
N ALA A 8 -10.82 -1.22 3.43
CA ALA A 8 -11.06 0.21 3.31
C ALA A 8 -10.55 0.96 4.54
N HIS A 9 -9.71 1.96 4.34
CA HIS A 9 -9.12 2.77 5.39
C HIS A 9 -8.94 4.21 4.92
N THR A 10 -9.27 5.16 5.79
CA THR A 10 -9.13 6.58 5.48
C THR A 10 -7.89 7.12 6.18
N HIS A 11 -6.91 7.57 5.39
CA HIS A 11 -5.69 8.22 5.88
C HIS A 11 -5.42 9.47 5.06
N GLY A 12 -6.10 10.57 5.38
CA GLY A 12 -6.18 11.79 4.56
C GLY A 12 -7.03 11.62 3.29
N SER A 13 -6.90 10.49 2.59
CA SER A 13 -7.73 10.04 1.49
C SER A 13 -8.37 8.68 1.81
N LEU A 14 -9.51 8.38 1.16
CA LEU A 14 -10.15 7.08 1.27
C LEU A 14 -9.41 6.06 0.41
N PHE A 15 -8.76 5.10 1.04
CA PHE A 15 -8.17 3.94 0.38
C PHE A 15 -9.10 2.75 0.52
N VAL A 16 -9.30 1.99 -0.56
CA VAL A 16 -10.14 0.79 -0.56
C VAL A 16 -9.28 -0.47 -0.58
N LYS A 17 -9.89 -1.62 -0.34
CA LYS A 17 -9.19 -2.91 -0.44
C LYS A 17 -8.57 -3.08 -1.83
N GLY A 18 -7.27 -3.37 -1.87
CA GLY A 18 -6.49 -3.52 -3.09
C GLY A 18 -5.83 -2.24 -3.57
N ASP A 19 -6.16 -1.09 -2.98
CA ASP A 19 -5.52 0.18 -3.30
C ASP A 19 -4.05 0.17 -2.86
N ILE A 20 -3.19 0.85 -3.63
CA ILE A 20 -1.76 0.90 -3.38
C ILE A 20 -1.36 2.36 -3.22
N ALA A 21 -0.84 2.70 -2.04
CA ALA A 21 -0.34 4.03 -1.76
C ALA A 21 1.07 3.98 -1.18
N LYS A 22 1.80 5.09 -1.34
CA LYS A 22 3.15 5.24 -0.81
C LYS A 22 3.08 6.05 0.47
N PHE A 23 3.65 5.51 1.54
CA PHE A 23 3.80 6.19 2.81
C PHE A 23 5.24 6.12 3.30
N ASP A 24 5.53 6.87 4.36
CA ASP A 24 6.78 6.78 5.10
C ASP A 24 6.90 5.43 5.84
N ALA A 25 8.12 5.09 6.24
CA ALA A 25 8.41 3.80 6.87
C ALA A 25 7.67 3.60 8.22
N GLU A 26 7.40 4.69 8.94
CA GLU A 26 6.67 4.67 10.20
C GLU A 26 5.19 4.34 9.98
N THR A 27 4.55 5.04 9.04
CA THR A 27 3.15 4.81 8.66
C THR A 27 2.94 3.44 8.02
N GLU A 28 3.88 2.96 7.20
CA GLU A 28 3.84 1.59 6.68
C GLU A 28 3.81 0.59 7.84
N LYS A 29 4.71 0.71 8.81
CA LYS A 29 4.76 -0.21 9.95
C LYS A 29 3.45 -0.19 10.73
N ASP A 30 2.88 0.98 11.02
CA ASP A 30 1.58 1.08 11.70
C ASP A 30 0.47 0.36 10.91
N LEU A 31 0.36 0.62 9.61
CA LEU A 31 -0.66 0.03 8.76
C LEU A 31 -0.52 -1.49 8.64
N VAL A 32 0.72 -2.00 8.57
CA VAL A 32 1.01 -3.43 8.49
C VAL A 32 0.80 -4.13 9.84
N GLU A 33 1.26 -3.53 10.94
CA GLU A 33 1.10 -4.06 12.30
C GLU A 33 -0.38 -4.17 12.69
N ARG A 34 -1.18 -3.18 12.29
CA ARG A 34 -2.63 -3.17 12.49
C ARG A 34 -3.40 -4.04 11.48
N LYS A 35 -2.70 -4.73 10.58
CA LYS A 35 -3.28 -5.57 9.51
C LYS A 35 -4.26 -4.81 8.60
N ILE A 36 -4.05 -3.49 8.46
CA ILE A 36 -4.82 -2.62 7.57
C ILE A 36 -4.27 -2.69 6.15
N ALA A 37 -2.95 -2.78 6.02
CA ALA A 37 -2.25 -2.90 4.75
C ALA A 37 -1.15 -3.96 4.83
N GLU A 38 -0.59 -4.32 3.68
CA GLU A 38 0.58 -5.18 3.54
C GLU A 38 1.68 -4.44 2.77
N THR A 39 2.96 -4.68 3.07
CA THR A 39 4.07 -4.08 2.33
C THR A 39 3.98 -4.47 0.85
N TYR A 40 3.73 -3.49 -0.01
CA TYR A 40 3.62 -3.70 -1.44
C TYR A 40 4.99 -3.59 -2.10
N LYS A 41 5.58 -4.75 -2.42
CA LYS A 41 6.67 -4.80 -3.38
C LYS A 41 6.08 -4.73 -4.78
N ALA A 42 6.14 -3.55 -5.38
CA ALA A 42 5.80 -3.42 -6.80
C ALA A 42 6.58 -4.46 -7.58
N PRO A 43 5.94 -5.27 -8.45
CA PRO A 43 6.67 -6.12 -9.36
C PRO A 43 7.60 -5.20 -10.15
N ALA A 44 8.89 -5.54 -10.19
CA ALA A 44 9.88 -4.79 -10.92
C ALA A 44 9.38 -4.66 -12.36
N LYS A 45 8.90 -3.45 -12.69
CA LYS A 45 8.55 -2.96 -14.02
C LYS A 45 8.54 -4.07 -15.06
N SER A 46 7.41 -4.76 -15.25
CA SER A 46 7.13 -5.25 -16.59
C SER A 46 7.07 -3.97 -17.42
N ALA A 47 8.17 -3.71 -18.13
CA ALA A 47 8.26 -2.68 -19.14
C ALA A 47 7.01 -2.79 -20.02
N PRO A 48 6.49 -1.68 -20.58
CA PRO A 48 5.45 -1.78 -21.58
C PRO A 48 5.93 -2.76 -22.64
N ALA A 49 5.25 -3.90 -22.76
CA ALA A 49 5.54 -4.86 -23.81
C ALA A 49 5.02 -4.25 -25.10
N ALA A 50 5.98 -3.81 -25.93
CA ALA A 50 5.92 -3.50 -27.37
C ALA A 50 4.78 -2.60 -27.86
#